data_AF-A0A3Q2VVM7-F1
#
_entry.id   AF-A0A3Q2VVM7-F1
#
_cell.length_a   1.000
_cell.length_b   1.000
_cell.length_c   1.000
_cell.angle_alpha   90.00
_cell.angle_beta   90.00
_cell.angle_gamma   90.00
#
_symmetry.space_group_name_H-M   'P 1'
#
loop_
_entity.id
_entity.type
_entity.pdbx_description
1 polymer ?
#
loop_
_entity_poly.entity_id
_entity_poly.type
_entity_poly.pdbx_seq_one_letter_code
_entity_poly.pdbx_strand_id
1 'polypeptide(L)'
;MKLQCDVEVVNRMLPTFGMKSRGKGTRAVLSIGKHLDKTTQRSNIYLMICTAKDRAGSKYKLKGNIEKFFTWFVEEGKATVRLKEPAVDICLSKADSNSLKNFLSAARLADRGSDTSSLPLSTLTPVRARDVEQPKKKLAIISKKDYPLTSNFPHSLEQLQVSYCKLSRVDMRMLSLKALRKLDLSNNHIKKLPATIGDLSCLSELILHNNHLEAFSEALCLSTLQRTLQHLDLSQNRLQTLPAQFCQLRELVNLKLDDNALLCLPFHIGRLSKLRFLSAAHNQLTVLPGDFRKLSLENLDLFGNPFIQPNPLDHKMQLTFPLPLQELASRAVANLRIPYGPHLIPAHLCRDLKIAKTCDCGRICISFYIKTAVSMNLHQVSHTVVLVDDMGGTDAPVEQHFCSLSCFSEFLDNSLQRGTR
;
A
#
# COMPACT_ATOMS: atom_id res chain seq x y z
N MET A 1 8.25 -38.07 -1.03
CA MET A 1 7.18 -37.04 -1.03
C MET A 1 7.43 -36.04 0.09
N LYS A 2 7.15 -34.73 -0.10
CA LYS A 2 7.35 -33.70 0.92
C LYS A 2 6.07 -32.88 1.16
N LEU A 3 5.85 -32.45 2.41
CA LEU A 3 4.75 -31.58 2.81
C LEU A 3 5.31 -30.49 3.74
N GLN A 4 4.96 -29.23 3.50
CA GLN A 4 5.29 -28.11 4.37
C GLN A 4 4.05 -27.68 5.15
N CYS A 5 4.10 -27.76 6.47
CA CYS A 5 3.00 -27.36 7.34
C CYS A 5 3.48 -27.07 8.76
N ASP A 6 2.59 -26.59 9.63
CA ASP A 6 2.86 -26.48 11.06
C ASP A 6 2.56 -27.84 11.71
N VAL A 7 3.54 -28.38 12.44
CA VAL A 7 3.47 -29.70 13.07
C VAL A 7 3.60 -29.57 14.58
N GLU A 8 2.70 -30.26 15.29
CA GLU A 8 2.85 -30.55 16.71
C GLU A 8 2.94 -32.05 16.90
N VAL A 9 3.98 -32.52 17.59
CA VAL A 9 4.14 -33.92 17.98
C VAL A 9 3.76 -34.05 19.44
N VAL A 10 2.59 -34.63 19.71
CA VAL A 10 2.05 -34.82 21.05
C VAL A 10 2.38 -36.23 21.53
N ASN A 11 3.21 -36.37 22.56
CA ASN A 11 3.48 -37.66 23.17
C ASN A 11 2.38 -38.00 24.19
N ARG A 12 1.65 -39.09 23.94
CA ARG A 12 0.51 -39.53 24.75
C ARG A 12 0.88 -40.03 26.14
N MET A 13 2.16 -40.31 26.39
CA MET A 13 2.68 -40.75 27.68
C MET A 13 3.11 -39.60 28.60
N LEU A 14 3.23 -38.36 28.09
CA LEU A 14 3.67 -37.22 28.91
C LEU A 14 2.73 -36.89 30.08
N PRO A 15 1.39 -36.95 29.94
CA PRO A 15 0.48 -36.69 31.05
C PRO A 15 0.68 -37.65 32.23
N THR A 16 1.05 -38.91 31.95
CA THR A 16 1.35 -39.93 32.96
C THR A 16 2.59 -39.61 33.78
N PHE A 17 3.48 -38.74 33.27
CA PHE A 17 4.66 -38.23 33.97
C PHE A 17 4.46 -36.82 34.53
N GLY A 18 3.22 -36.31 34.60
CA GLY A 18 2.91 -34.97 35.10
C GLY A 18 3.38 -33.83 34.18
N MET A 19 3.79 -34.13 32.94
CA MET A 19 4.27 -33.15 31.97
C MET A 19 3.17 -32.77 30.96
N LYS A 20 3.07 -31.47 30.62
CA LYS A 20 2.15 -30.97 29.59
C LYS A 20 2.88 -30.70 28.28
N SER A 21 2.27 -31.07 27.15
CA SER A 21 2.75 -30.66 25.81
C SER A 21 2.72 -29.13 25.69
N ARG A 22 3.77 -28.56 25.09
CA ARG A 22 3.76 -27.15 24.67
C ARG A 22 2.93 -27.05 23.39
N GLY A 23 1.64 -26.72 23.55
CA GLY A 23 0.60 -26.66 22.51
C GLY A 23 0.78 -25.63 21.39
N LYS A 24 1.97 -25.51 20.80
CA LYS A 24 2.22 -24.65 19.64
C LYS A 24 2.92 -25.45 18.55
N GLY A 25 2.19 -25.75 17.48
CA GLY A 25 2.74 -26.33 16.26
C GLY A 25 3.89 -25.47 15.70
N THR A 26 4.96 -26.13 15.29
CA THR A 26 6.15 -25.49 14.71
C THR A 26 6.19 -25.77 13.21
N ARG A 27 6.58 -24.77 12.40
CA ARG A 27 6.76 -24.96 10.96
C ARG A 27 7.77 -26.10 10.71
N ALA A 28 7.37 -27.07 9.90
CA ALA A 28 8.14 -28.26 9.62
C ALA A 28 7.99 -28.70 8.17
N VAL A 29 8.95 -29.51 7.72
CA VAL A 29 8.86 -30.24 6.45
C VAL A 29 8.78 -31.72 6.77
N LEU A 30 7.66 -32.33 6.41
CA LEU A 30 7.46 -33.76 6.51
C LEU A 30 7.87 -34.42 5.21
N SER A 31 8.66 -35.48 5.30
CA SER A 31 9.09 -36.27 4.16
C SER A 31 8.77 -37.74 4.38
N ILE A 32 8.10 -38.36 3.42
CA ILE A 32 7.94 -39.83 3.38
C ILE A 32 8.94 -40.36 2.36
N GLY A 33 9.78 -41.30 2.80
CA GLY A 33 10.86 -41.85 2.00
C GLY A 33 11.42 -43.16 2.57
N LYS A 34 12.28 -43.82 1.78
CA LYS A 34 12.97 -45.05 2.18
C LYS A 34 14.21 -44.69 3.00
N HIS A 35 14.46 -45.46 4.05
CA HIS A 35 15.71 -45.42 4.81
C HIS A 35 16.28 -46.83 4.89
N LEU A 36 17.52 -46.98 4.41
CA LEU A 36 18.25 -48.24 4.49
C LEU A 36 18.81 -48.39 5.90
N ASP A 37 18.42 -49.44 6.59
CA ASP A 37 18.99 -49.77 7.89
C ASP A 37 20.31 -50.51 7.68
N LYS A 38 21.41 -49.95 8.18
CA LYS A 38 22.77 -50.45 7.91
C LYS A 38 23.04 -51.83 8.53
N THR A 39 22.29 -52.18 9.57
CA THR A 39 22.45 -53.44 10.33
C THR A 39 21.66 -54.60 9.72
N THR A 40 20.48 -54.33 9.14
CA THR A 40 19.56 -55.36 8.67
C THR A 40 19.43 -55.43 7.15
N GLN A 41 20.06 -54.51 6.41
CA GLN A 41 19.95 -54.32 4.94
C GLN A 41 18.51 -54.23 4.40
N ARG A 42 17.50 -54.06 5.26
CA ARG A 42 16.09 -53.93 4.86
C ARG A 42 15.73 -52.46 4.68
N SER A 43 15.12 -52.14 3.53
CA SER A 43 14.56 -50.82 3.26
C SER A 43 13.21 -50.68 3.95
N ASN A 44 13.13 -49.86 4.99
CA ASN A 44 11.88 -49.50 5.65
C ASN A 44 11.42 -48.10 5.23
N ILE A 45 10.10 -47.85 5.25
CA ILE A 45 9.52 -46.54 4.94
C ILE A 45 9.38 -45.75 6.24
N TYR A 46 9.92 -44.53 6.24
CA TYR A 46 9.88 -43.61 7.37
C TYR A 46 9.21 -42.30 6.99
N LEU A 47 8.53 -41.73 7.98
CA LEU A 47 8.15 -40.34 8.04
C LEU A 47 9.24 -39.56 8.78
N MET A 48 9.86 -38.61 8.10
CA MET A 48 10.85 -37.71 8.68
C MET A 48 10.25 -36.32 8.86
N ILE A 49 10.34 -35.77 10.06
CA ILE A 49 9.86 -34.43 10.40
C ILE A 49 11.09 -33.55 10.67
N CYS A 50 11.36 -32.60 9.78
CA CYS A 50 12.44 -31.64 9.96
C CYS A 50 11.87 -30.29 10.43
N THR A 51 12.43 -29.73 11.49
CA THR A 51 12.08 -28.40 12.01
C THR A 51 13.29 -27.46 11.92
N ALA A 52 13.09 -26.15 12.14
CA ALA A 52 14.21 -25.21 12.17
C ALA A 52 15.24 -25.54 13.27
N LYS A 53 14.77 -26.13 14.39
CA LYS A 53 15.59 -26.55 15.54
C LYS A 53 16.23 -27.93 15.34
N ASP A 54 15.53 -28.86 14.69
CA ASP A 54 16.01 -30.20 14.37
C ASP A 54 16.01 -30.40 12.84
N ARG A 55 17.13 -30.02 12.23
CA ARG A 55 17.33 -30.11 10.77
C ARG A 55 17.65 -31.54 10.31
N ALA A 56 18.22 -32.37 11.19
CA ALA A 56 18.49 -33.79 10.92
C ALA A 56 17.19 -34.58 10.82
N GLY A 57 16.18 -34.15 11.59
CA GLY A 57 14.80 -34.59 11.49
C GLY A 57 14.52 -35.84 12.30
N SER A 58 13.39 -35.83 12.98
CA SER A 58 12.89 -36.98 13.75
C SER A 58 12.23 -37.98 12.81
N LYS A 59 12.63 -39.26 12.90
CA LYS A 59 12.16 -40.34 12.00
C LYS A 59 11.19 -41.26 12.71
N TYR A 60 10.05 -41.53 12.08
CA TYR A 60 9.01 -42.43 12.55
C TYR A 60 8.76 -43.52 11.51
N LYS A 61 8.85 -44.79 11.91
CA LYS A 61 8.55 -45.91 11.01
C LYS A 61 7.07 -45.89 10.67
N LEU A 62 6.69 -46.08 9.40
CA LEU A 62 5.28 -46.05 9.00
C LEU A 62 4.65 -47.44 8.86
N LYS A 63 5.39 -48.42 8.31
CA LYS A 63 4.85 -49.76 8.01
C LYS A 63 4.29 -50.44 9.28
N GLY A 64 2.98 -50.68 9.30
CA GLY A 64 2.24 -51.34 10.39
C GLY A 64 2.12 -50.52 11.69
N ASN A 65 2.58 -49.27 11.67
CA ASN A 65 2.76 -48.44 12.87
C ASN A 65 1.73 -47.32 13.01
N ILE A 66 0.82 -47.16 12.05
CA ILE A 66 -0.26 -46.19 12.17
C ILE A 66 -1.45 -46.83 12.88
N GLU A 67 -1.93 -46.18 13.94
CA GLU A 67 -3.12 -46.63 14.69
C GLU A 67 -4.39 -46.05 14.06
N LYS A 68 -4.39 -44.74 13.76
CA LYS A 68 -5.56 -44.03 13.22
C LYS A 68 -5.17 -42.76 12.48
N PHE A 69 -5.94 -42.44 11.45
CA PHE A 69 -5.91 -41.13 10.79
C PHE A 69 -7.14 -40.32 11.19
N PHE A 70 -6.94 -39.07 11.59
CA PHE A 70 -8.02 -38.10 11.81
C PHE A 70 -7.99 -37.08 10.68
N THR A 71 -8.97 -37.16 9.79
CA THR A 71 -8.99 -36.42 8.52
C THR A 71 -10.23 -35.57 8.32
N TRP A 72 -11.01 -35.28 9.38
CA TRP A 72 -12.24 -34.48 9.27
C TRP A 72 -12.02 -33.08 8.71
N PHE A 73 -10.85 -32.48 8.97
CA PHE A 73 -10.53 -31.09 8.62
C PHE A 73 -9.47 -30.97 7.52
N VAL A 74 -9.35 -31.98 6.65
CA VAL A 74 -8.33 -31.98 5.59
C VAL A 74 -8.55 -30.85 4.58
N GLU A 75 -9.79 -30.47 4.30
CA GLU A 75 -10.11 -29.32 3.43
C GLU A 75 -9.62 -27.99 4.04
N GLU A 76 -9.58 -27.89 5.37
CA GLU A 76 -9.01 -26.76 6.11
C GLU A 76 -7.48 -26.85 6.28
N GLY A 77 -6.84 -27.86 5.69
CA GLY A 77 -5.40 -28.08 5.81
C GLY A 77 -4.97 -28.62 7.18
N LYS A 78 -5.86 -29.34 7.89
CA LYS A 78 -5.59 -29.96 9.19
C LYS A 78 -5.79 -31.48 9.15
N ALA A 79 -4.90 -32.23 9.80
CA ALA A 79 -5.05 -33.67 9.97
C ALA A 79 -4.19 -34.16 11.13
N THR A 80 -4.55 -35.29 11.74
CA THR A 80 -3.71 -35.93 12.76
C THR A 80 -3.40 -37.37 12.36
N VAL A 81 -2.12 -37.75 12.45
CA VAL A 81 -1.65 -39.13 12.24
C VAL A 81 -1.23 -39.69 13.59
N ARG A 82 -1.94 -40.70 14.09
CA ARG A 82 -1.64 -41.36 15.36
C ARG A 82 -0.77 -42.58 15.12
N LEU A 83 0.39 -42.64 15.79
CA LEU A 83 1.33 -43.75 15.73
C LEU A 83 1.20 -44.66 16.95
N LYS A 84 1.43 -45.97 16.75
CA LYS A 84 1.49 -46.97 17.82
C LYS A 84 2.80 -46.84 18.62
N GLU A 85 3.93 -46.84 17.92
CA GLU A 85 5.28 -46.77 18.52
C GLU A 85 6.18 -45.74 17.83
N PRO A 86 6.69 -44.71 18.53
CA PRO A 86 6.26 -44.28 19.85
C PRO A 86 4.79 -43.82 19.84
N ALA A 87 4.13 -43.85 21.00
CA ALA A 87 2.72 -43.47 21.16
C ALA A 87 2.51 -41.95 21.02
N VAL A 88 2.67 -41.43 19.81
CA VAL A 88 2.60 -39.99 19.48
C VAL A 88 1.47 -39.68 18.50
N ASP A 89 0.86 -38.52 18.69
CA ASP A 89 -0.08 -37.91 17.75
C ASP A 89 0.66 -36.81 16.97
N ILE A 90 0.76 -36.96 15.66
CA ILE A 90 1.37 -35.97 14.77
C ILE A 90 0.25 -35.10 14.21
N CYS A 91 0.05 -33.94 14.80
CA CYS A 91 -0.97 -32.96 14.42
C CYS A 91 -0.41 -32.01 13.36
N LEU A 92 -1.07 -31.96 12.20
CA LEU A 92 -0.74 -31.14 11.04
C LEU A 92 -1.73 -29.97 10.95
N SER A 93 -1.24 -28.77 10.68
CA SER A 93 -2.07 -27.57 10.47
C SER A 93 -1.44 -26.61 9.46
N LYS A 94 -2.25 -25.75 8.83
CA LYS A 94 -1.79 -24.79 7.80
C LYS A 94 -1.06 -25.45 6.63
N ALA A 95 -1.48 -26.64 6.24
CA ALA A 95 -1.03 -27.31 5.03
C ALA A 95 -1.88 -26.87 3.83
N ASP A 96 -1.29 -26.89 2.63
CA ASP A 96 -2.06 -26.84 1.38
C ASP A 96 -2.97 -28.08 1.30
N SER A 97 -4.27 -27.89 1.03
CA SER A 97 -5.27 -28.97 1.11
C SER A 97 -5.01 -30.08 0.09
N ASN A 98 -4.59 -29.72 -1.13
CA ASN A 98 -4.31 -30.69 -2.18
C ASN A 98 -3.03 -31.50 -1.87
N SER A 99 -1.98 -30.81 -1.42
CA SER A 99 -0.73 -31.44 -0.98
C SER A 99 -0.93 -32.34 0.23
N LEU A 100 -1.80 -31.94 1.17
CA LEU A 100 -2.16 -32.73 2.36
C LEU A 100 -2.90 -34.02 1.99
N LYS A 101 -3.87 -33.97 1.08
CA LYS A 101 -4.59 -35.16 0.59
C LYS A 101 -3.63 -36.18 -0.02
N ASN A 102 -2.74 -35.71 -0.90
CA ASN A 102 -1.74 -36.56 -1.54
C ASN A 102 -0.75 -37.12 -0.51
N PHE A 103 -0.39 -36.33 0.51
CA PHE A 103 0.53 -36.78 1.57
C PHE A 103 -0.10 -37.88 2.43
N LEU A 104 -1.37 -37.73 2.79
CA LEU A 104 -2.12 -38.72 3.58
C LEU A 104 -2.36 -40.01 2.79
N SER A 105 -2.60 -39.93 1.48
CA SER A 105 -2.72 -41.13 0.63
C SER A 105 -1.41 -41.90 0.57
N ALA A 106 -0.27 -41.21 0.42
CA ALA A 106 1.05 -41.82 0.49
C ALA A 106 1.35 -42.44 1.86
N ALA A 107 0.96 -41.79 2.96
CA ALA A 107 1.11 -42.33 4.31
C ALA A 107 0.29 -43.62 4.53
N ARG A 108 -0.96 -43.67 4.00
CA ARG A 108 -1.81 -44.87 4.07
C ARG A 108 -1.20 -46.04 3.28
N LEU A 109 -0.64 -45.78 2.11
CA LEU A 109 0.05 -46.80 1.31
C LEU A 109 1.31 -47.31 2.02
N ALA A 110 2.07 -46.40 2.63
CA ALA A 110 3.27 -46.75 3.41
C ALA A 110 2.97 -47.62 4.64
N ASP A 111 1.81 -47.43 5.28
CA ASP A 111 1.37 -48.24 6.42
C ASP A 111 0.95 -49.66 6.02
N ARG A 112 0.19 -49.80 4.92
CA ARG A 112 -0.31 -51.09 4.41
C ARG A 112 0.78 -51.98 3.82
N GLY A 113 1.92 -51.42 3.42
CA GLY A 113 3.05 -52.19 2.91
C GLY A 113 2.86 -52.82 1.53
N SER A 114 1.87 -52.37 0.76
CA SER A 114 1.65 -52.79 -0.64
C SER A 114 2.81 -52.37 -1.55
N ASP A 115 3.09 -53.17 -2.58
CA ASP A 115 4.33 -53.15 -3.37
C ASP A 115 4.91 -51.77 -3.66
N THR A 116 6.17 -51.62 -3.23
CA THR A 116 7.03 -50.43 -3.33
C THR A 116 7.39 -50.01 -4.77
N SER A 117 6.73 -50.57 -5.78
CA SER A 117 6.88 -50.26 -7.21
C SER A 117 5.96 -49.12 -7.68
N SER A 118 4.90 -48.79 -6.94
CA SER A 118 3.91 -47.75 -7.32
C SER A 118 4.20 -46.34 -6.81
N LEU A 119 5.18 -46.17 -5.90
CA LEU A 119 5.56 -44.88 -5.33
C LEU A 119 7.07 -44.66 -5.50
N PRO A 120 7.53 -43.71 -6.35
CA PRO A 120 8.94 -43.34 -6.46
C PRO A 120 9.36 -42.57 -5.20
N LEU A 121 9.60 -43.31 -4.11
CA LEU A 121 10.06 -42.76 -2.84
C LEU A 121 11.57 -42.59 -2.88
N SER A 122 12.02 -41.34 -2.87
CA SER A 122 13.43 -40.97 -2.75
C SER A 122 13.98 -41.23 -1.35
N THR A 123 15.32 -41.30 -1.25
CA THR A 123 16.06 -41.39 0.01
C THR A 123 15.81 -40.14 0.85
N LEU A 124 15.55 -40.33 2.15
CA LEU A 124 15.33 -39.23 3.08
C LEU A 124 16.61 -38.40 3.24
N THR A 125 16.54 -37.12 2.86
CA THR A 125 17.63 -36.16 3.00
C THR A 125 17.23 -35.04 3.96
N PRO A 126 18.15 -34.59 4.85
CA PRO A 126 17.92 -33.44 5.72
C PRO A 126 17.50 -32.21 4.92
N VAL A 127 16.63 -31.40 5.52
CA VAL A 127 16.01 -30.26 4.86
C VAL A 127 16.87 -29.00 5.06
N ARG A 128 16.95 -28.13 4.06
CA ARG A 128 17.73 -26.88 4.14
C ARG A 128 16.97 -25.85 4.96
N ALA A 129 17.67 -24.95 5.66
CA ALA A 129 17.04 -23.95 6.55
C ALA A 129 15.90 -23.15 5.87
N ARG A 130 16.08 -22.78 4.59
CA ARG A 130 15.08 -22.07 3.76
C ARG A 130 13.75 -22.78 3.57
N ASP A 131 13.71 -24.10 3.70
CA ASP A 131 12.50 -24.89 3.42
C ASP A 131 11.60 -25.00 4.67
N VAL A 132 12.09 -24.59 5.85
CA VAL A 132 11.41 -24.73 7.15
C VAL A 132 11.04 -23.39 7.79
N GLU A 133 11.66 -22.29 7.37
CA GLU A 133 11.35 -20.95 7.85
C GLU A 133 10.06 -20.40 7.20
N GLN A 134 9.28 -19.63 7.95
CA GLN A 134 8.12 -18.93 7.39
C GLN A 134 8.59 -17.91 6.34
N PRO A 135 7.82 -17.72 5.25
CA PRO A 135 8.14 -16.69 4.27
C PRO A 135 8.22 -15.32 4.96
N LYS A 136 9.34 -14.63 4.79
CA LYS A 136 9.56 -13.31 5.39
C LYS A 136 8.55 -12.32 4.79
N LYS A 137 7.62 -11.86 5.62
CA LYS A 137 6.62 -10.84 5.25
C LYS A 137 7.09 -9.41 5.49
N LYS A 138 8.01 -9.22 6.44
CA LYS A 138 8.57 -7.92 6.81
C LYS A 138 10.07 -7.97 6.74
N LEU A 139 10.68 -6.92 6.20
CA LEU A 139 12.12 -6.73 6.18
C LEU A 139 12.43 -5.25 6.38
N ALA A 140 13.34 -4.96 7.31
CA ALA A 140 13.85 -3.63 7.56
C ALA A 140 15.37 -3.62 7.35
N ILE A 141 15.85 -2.68 6.55
CA ILE A 141 17.25 -2.43 6.26
C ILE A 141 17.48 -0.97 6.63
N ILE A 142 18.15 -0.74 7.75
CA ILE A 142 18.34 0.60 8.34
C ILE A 142 19.78 1.11 8.22
N SER A 143 20.61 0.39 7.47
CA SER A 143 21.99 0.76 7.24
C SER A 143 22.47 0.20 5.91
N LYS A 144 23.35 0.95 5.24
CA LYS A 144 23.99 0.54 3.99
C LYS A 144 24.71 -0.82 4.11
N LYS A 145 25.20 -1.18 5.30
CA LYS A 145 25.91 -2.46 5.52
C LYS A 145 24.98 -3.68 5.38
N ASP A 146 23.71 -3.52 5.73
CA ASP A 146 22.72 -4.60 5.72
C ASP A 146 22.00 -4.70 4.36
N TYR A 147 22.34 -3.81 3.42
CA TYR A 147 21.71 -3.77 2.11
C TYR A 147 22.16 -4.96 1.24
N PRO A 148 21.22 -5.76 0.71
CA PRO A 148 21.56 -6.95 -0.06
C PRO A 148 22.12 -6.59 -1.45
N LEU A 149 23.44 -6.66 -1.61
CA LEU A 149 24.11 -6.36 -2.88
C LEU A 149 23.94 -7.47 -3.93
N THR A 150 23.98 -8.74 -3.51
CA THR A 150 23.97 -9.90 -4.42
C THR A 150 22.70 -10.74 -4.35
N SER A 151 21.96 -10.71 -3.24
CA SER A 151 20.73 -11.48 -3.06
C SER A 151 19.48 -10.69 -3.47
N ASN A 152 18.49 -11.37 -4.05
CA ASN A 152 17.17 -10.78 -4.29
C ASN A 152 16.37 -10.65 -2.99
N PHE A 153 15.42 -9.71 -2.99
CA PHE A 153 14.43 -9.59 -1.92
C PHE A 153 13.46 -10.78 -1.94
N PRO A 154 13.02 -11.30 -0.77
CA PRO A 154 12.00 -12.35 -0.72
C PRO A 154 10.69 -11.90 -1.39
N HIS A 155 10.20 -12.64 -2.38
CA HIS A 155 8.97 -12.30 -3.13
C HIS A 155 7.69 -12.23 -2.29
N SER A 156 7.69 -12.84 -1.10
CA SER A 156 6.57 -12.88 -0.16
C SER A 156 6.50 -11.67 0.78
N LEU A 157 7.38 -10.68 0.60
CA LEU A 157 7.36 -9.46 1.40
C LEU A 157 6.08 -8.65 1.16
N GLU A 158 5.45 -8.29 2.28
CA GLU A 158 4.31 -7.38 2.34
C GLU A 158 4.75 -5.99 2.85
N GLN A 159 5.82 -5.93 3.64
CA GLN A 159 6.37 -4.68 4.18
C GLN A 159 7.89 -4.65 4.00
N LEU A 160 8.39 -3.60 3.36
CA LEU A 160 9.81 -3.40 3.11
C LEU A 160 10.20 -1.99 3.53
N GLN A 161 11.10 -1.90 4.49
CA GLN A 161 11.73 -0.66 4.92
C GLN A 161 13.20 -0.70 4.52
N VAL A 162 13.64 0.35 3.83
CA VAL A 162 15.03 0.56 3.42
C VAL A 162 15.39 2.01 3.69
N SER A 163 15.86 2.29 4.90
CA SER A 163 16.20 3.63 5.37
C SER A 163 17.69 3.79 5.62
N TYR A 164 18.21 5.02 5.55
CA TYR A 164 19.62 5.34 5.84
C TYR A 164 20.66 4.56 5.00
N CYS A 165 20.25 4.10 3.81
CA CYS A 165 21.10 3.33 2.91
C CYS A 165 21.86 4.21 1.90
N LYS A 166 21.63 5.54 1.94
CA LYS A 166 22.20 6.54 1.02
C LYS A 166 21.84 6.24 -0.44
N LEU A 167 20.67 5.64 -0.69
CA LEU A 167 20.23 5.28 -2.04
C LEU A 167 19.98 6.56 -2.85
N SER A 168 20.58 6.66 -4.04
CA SER A 168 20.31 7.76 -4.98
C SER A 168 19.15 7.45 -5.94
N ARG A 169 18.80 6.17 -6.08
CA ARG A 169 17.72 5.66 -6.94
C ARG A 169 17.04 4.49 -6.25
N VAL A 170 15.78 4.26 -6.60
CA VAL A 170 15.02 3.09 -6.15
C VAL A 170 15.55 1.85 -6.86
N ASP A 171 15.82 0.79 -6.09
CA ASP A 171 16.28 -0.49 -6.63
C ASP A 171 15.11 -1.22 -7.30
N MET A 172 15.29 -1.56 -8.58
CA MET A 172 14.26 -2.21 -9.39
C MET A 172 13.85 -3.59 -8.85
N ARG A 173 14.72 -4.25 -8.07
CA ARG A 173 14.40 -5.54 -7.44
C ARG A 173 13.26 -5.40 -6.43
N MET A 174 13.13 -4.24 -5.78
CA MET A 174 12.04 -3.95 -4.84
C MET A 174 10.69 -3.81 -5.55
N LEU A 175 10.71 -3.39 -6.83
CA LEU A 175 9.52 -3.17 -7.65
C LEU A 175 8.95 -4.47 -8.23
N SER A 176 9.68 -5.57 -8.09
CA SER A 176 9.20 -6.91 -8.46
C SER A 176 8.29 -7.55 -7.40
N LEU A 177 8.16 -6.94 -6.21
CA LEU A 177 7.45 -7.49 -5.06
C LEU A 177 5.93 -7.24 -5.14
N LYS A 178 5.20 -8.10 -5.85
CA LYS A 178 3.76 -7.92 -6.11
C LYS A 178 2.85 -7.97 -4.87
N ALA A 179 3.30 -8.61 -3.79
CA ALA A 179 2.57 -8.66 -2.52
C ALA A 179 2.83 -7.43 -1.61
N LEU A 180 3.69 -6.50 -2.03
CA LEU A 180 4.12 -5.38 -1.20
C LEU A 180 2.97 -4.40 -0.96
N ARG A 181 2.66 -4.17 0.31
CA ARG A 181 1.65 -3.23 0.82
C ARG A 181 2.26 -1.96 1.37
N LYS A 182 3.43 -2.08 2.01
CA LYS A 182 4.15 -0.95 2.60
C LYS A 182 5.58 -0.90 2.06
N LEU A 183 5.92 0.23 1.46
CA LEU A 183 7.26 0.54 1.02
C LEU A 183 7.75 1.82 1.72
N ASP A 184 8.79 1.69 2.52
CA ASP A 184 9.45 2.79 3.19
C ASP A 184 10.88 2.93 2.66
N LEU A 185 11.17 4.08 2.04
CA LEU A 185 12.48 4.48 1.52
C LEU A 185 12.96 5.78 2.17
N SER A 186 12.48 6.07 3.38
CA SER A 186 12.82 7.29 4.13
C SER A 186 14.32 7.45 4.36
N ASN A 187 14.78 8.69 4.55
CA ASN A 187 16.18 8.99 4.91
C ASN A 187 17.19 8.42 3.89
N ASN A 188 16.94 8.69 2.60
CA ASN A 188 17.85 8.36 1.50
C ASN A 188 18.15 9.61 0.67
N HIS A 189 18.77 9.45 -0.50
CA HIS A 189 19.11 10.54 -1.40
C HIS A 189 18.39 10.43 -2.75
N ILE A 190 17.17 9.87 -2.73
CA ILE A 190 16.41 9.59 -3.96
C ILE A 190 15.94 10.90 -4.57
N LYS A 191 16.33 11.15 -5.83
CA LYS A 191 15.96 12.38 -6.56
C LYS A 191 14.72 12.23 -7.42
N LYS A 192 14.48 11.03 -7.94
CA LYS A 192 13.36 10.73 -8.84
C LYS A 192 12.81 9.34 -8.57
N LEU A 193 11.49 9.23 -8.62
CA LEU A 193 10.78 7.96 -8.54
C LEU A 193 10.60 7.36 -9.94
N PRO A 194 10.93 6.08 -10.16
CA PRO A 194 10.63 5.43 -11.42
C PRO A 194 9.13 5.13 -11.54
N ALA A 195 8.60 5.23 -12.77
CA ALA A 195 7.18 4.97 -13.04
C ALA A 195 6.74 3.55 -12.68
N THR A 196 7.68 2.59 -12.67
CA THR A 196 7.48 1.19 -12.30
C THR A 196 7.05 0.97 -10.84
N ILE A 197 7.15 1.97 -9.96
CA ILE A 197 6.48 1.89 -8.63
C ILE A 197 4.96 1.73 -8.81
N GLY A 198 4.42 2.29 -9.89
CA GLY A 198 3.01 2.16 -10.26
C GLY A 198 2.55 0.74 -10.59
N ASP A 199 3.47 -0.21 -10.75
CA ASP A 199 3.18 -1.62 -11.02
C ASP A 199 2.96 -2.45 -9.74
N LEU A 200 3.13 -1.83 -8.56
CA LEU A 200 2.89 -2.44 -7.25
C LEU A 200 1.40 -2.37 -6.91
N SER A 201 0.64 -3.33 -7.47
CA SER A 201 -0.83 -3.38 -7.39
C SER A 201 -1.44 -3.55 -6.00
N CYS A 202 -0.63 -3.79 -4.96
CA CYS A 202 -1.09 -3.93 -3.58
C CYS A 202 -0.56 -2.82 -2.67
N LEU A 203 0.21 -1.86 -3.20
CA LEU A 203 0.86 -0.84 -2.40
C LEU A 203 -0.17 0.15 -1.85
N SER A 204 -0.26 0.22 -0.52
CA SER A 204 -1.16 1.11 0.22
C SER A 204 -0.41 2.19 0.98
N GLU A 205 0.84 1.95 1.36
CA GLU A 205 1.68 2.90 2.10
C GLU A 205 2.99 3.13 1.36
N LEU A 206 3.27 4.37 1.00
CA LEU A 206 4.53 4.81 0.40
C LEU A 206 5.15 5.92 1.25
N ILE A 207 6.26 5.62 1.89
CA ILE A 207 6.97 6.54 2.79
C ILE A 207 8.29 6.93 2.13
N LEU A 208 8.45 8.22 1.86
CA LEU A 208 9.59 8.79 1.13
C LEU A 208 10.17 10.01 1.86
N HIS A 209 9.84 10.20 3.14
CA HIS A 209 10.29 11.37 3.87
C HIS A 209 11.82 11.48 3.95
N ASN A 210 12.34 12.69 4.03
CA ASN A 210 13.77 12.99 4.08
C ASN A 210 14.53 12.37 2.89
N ASN A 211 14.21 12.84 1.69
CA ASN A 211 14.86 12.48 0.43
C ASN A 211 15.17 13.77 -0.38
N HIS A 212 15.45 13.65 -1.68
CA HIS A 212 15.77 14.78 -2.55
C HIS A 212 14.83 14.85 -3.75
N LEU A 213 13.57 14.44 -3.58
CA LEU A 213 12.60 14.44 -4.67
C LEU A 213 12.29 15.87 -5.08
N GLU A 214 12.54 16.18 -6.35
CA GLU A 214 12.25 17.50 -6.95
C GLU A 214 10.85 17.55 -7.59
N ALA A 215 10.32 16.38 -8.00
CA ALA A 215 8.99 16.25 -8.57
C ALA A 215 8.35 14.90 -8.25
N PHE A 216 7.02 14.90 -8.15
CA PHE A 216 6.22 13.68 -8.13
C PHE A 216 5.70 13.39 -9.55
N SER A 217 5.96 12.19 -10.06
CA SER A 217 5.69 11.85 -11.48
C SER A 217 4.20 11.70 -11.77
N GLU A 218 3.71 12.31 -12.85
CA GLU A 218 2.37 12.11 -13.39
C GLU A 218 2.05 10.63 -13.64
N ALA A 219 3.04 9.85 -14.09
CA ALA A 219 2.85 8.43 -14.39
C ALA A 219 2.40 7.62 -13.16
N LEU A 220 2.86 7.98 -11.96
CA LEU A 220 2.44 7.33 -10.72
C LEU A 220 0.98 7.66 -10.40
N CYS A 221 0.58 8.90 -10.62
CA CYS A 221 -0.80 9.34 -10.46
C CYS A 221 -1.76 8.68 -11.44
N LEU A 222 -1.26 8.17 -12.58
CA LEU A 222 -2.05 7.48 -13.61
C LEU A 222 -1.94 5.95 -13.52
N SER A 223 -1.24 5.41 -12.53
CA SER A 223 -0.98 3.98 -12.35
C SER A 223 -2.03 3.27 -11.47
N THR A 224 -1.76 2.01 -11.09
CA THR A 224 -2.62 1.23 -10.17
C THR A 224 -2.77 1.89 -8.80
N LEU A 225 -1.83 2.75 -8.40
CA LEU A 225 -1.83 3.48 -7.13
C LEU A 225 -3.08 4.33 -6.90
N GLN A 226 -3.75 4.77 -7.97
CA GLN A 226 -5.03 5.51 -7.87
C GLN A 226 -6.10 4.78 -7.04
N ARG A 227 -6.03 3.45 -7.00
CA ARG A 227 -7.02 2.58 -6.35
C ARG A 227 -6.50 1.89 -5.09
N THR A 228 -5.24 2.12 -4.71
CA THR A 228 -4.60 1.34 -3.65
C THR A 228 -3.90 2.21 -2.62
N LEU A 229 -3.31 3.34 -3.03
CA LEU A 229 -2.48 4.16 -2.18
C LEU A 229 -3.35 4.96 -1.20
N GLN A 230 -3.13 4.72 0.10
CA GLN A 230 -3.89 5.31 1.20
C GLN A 230 -3.02 6.26 2.04
N HIS A 231 -1.74 5.95 2.18
CA HIS A 231 -0.80 6.76 2.95
C HIS A 231 0.40 7.12 2.09
N LEU A 232 0.64 8.42 1.95
CA LEU A 232 1.75 8.96 1.20
C LEU A 232 2.48 10.01 2.04
N ASP A 233 3.74 9.74 2.33
CA ASP A 233 4.61 10.67 3.03
C ASP A 233 5.74 11.12 2.10
N LEU A 234 5.69 12.39 1.71
CA LEU A 234 6.68 13.08 0.87
C LEU A 234 7.35 14.23 1.64
N SER A 235 7.23 14.28 2.96
CA SER A 235 7.80 15.36 3.78
C SER A 235 9.34 15.43 3.65
N GLN A 236 9.94 16.59 3.93
CA GLN A 236 11.39 16.79 3.87
C GLN A 236 11.98 16.38 2.51
N ASN A 237 11.43 16.93 1.44
CA ASN A 237 11.91 16.76 0.07
C ASN A 237 12.15 18.14 -0.57
N ARG A 238 12.21 18.22 -1.90
CA ARG A 238 12.46 19.47 -2.65
C ARG A 238 11.36 19.72 -3.67
N LEU A 239 10.15 19.26 -3.38
CA LEU A 239 9.01 19.37 -4.28
C LEU A 239 8.59 20.84 -4.39
N GLN A 240 8.53 21.37 -5.61
CA GLN A 240 8.02 22.72 -5.87
C GLN A 240 6.55 22.73 -6.32
N THR A 241 6.13 21.65 -6.98
CA THR A 241 4.76 21.49 -7.50
C THR A 241 4.37 20.02 -7.47
N LEU A 242 3.07 19.75 -7.35
CA LEU A 242 2.48 18.43 -7.62
C LEU A 242 1.78 18.45 -8.98
N PRO A 243 1.78 17.35 -9.74
CA PRO A 243 1.11 17.29 -11.03
C PRO A 243 -0.41 17.43 -10.86
N ALA A 244 -1.11 17.97 -11.85
CA ALA A 244 -2.58 18.08 -11.85
C ALA A 244 -3.30 16.73 -11.62
N GLN A 245 -2.68 15.66 -12.09
CA GLN A 245 -3.15 14.28 -11.99
C GLN A 245 -3.02 13.72 -10.58
N PHE A 246 -2.28 14.37 -9.67
CA PHE A 246 -2.12 13.94 -8.27
C PHE A 246 -3.47 13.68 -7.59
N CYS A 247 -4.48 14.49 -7.93
CA CYS A 247 -5.84 14.35 -7.42
C CYS A 247 -6.60 13.11 -7.94
N GLN A 248 -5.99 12.26 -8.78
CA GLN A 248 -6.52 10.95 -9.16
C GLN A 248 -6.22 9.85 -8.14
N LEU A 249 -5.36 10.11 -7.15
CA LEU A 249 -5.08 9.21 -6.03
C LEU A 249 -6.24 9.21 -5.01
N ARG A 250 -7.44 8.82 -5.45
CA ARG A 250 -8.72 9.00 -4.74
C ARG A 250 -8.83 8.20 -3.44
N GLU A 251 -7.99 7.19 -3.27
CA GLU A 251 -7.93 6.36 -2.07
C GLU A 251 -7.05 6.93 -0.97
N LEU A 252 -6.37 8.07 -1.20
CA LEU A 252 -5.54 8.71 -0.18
C LEU A 252 -6.37 9.12 1.04
N VAL A 253 -5.89 8.70 2.20
CA VAL A 253 -6.44 9.02 3.53
C VAL A 253 -5.48 9.94 4.29
N ASN A 254 -4.17 9.72 4.16
CA ASN A 254 -3.14 10.51 4.81
C ASN A 254 -2.10 11.00 3.80
N LEU A 255 -1.89 12.31 3.76
CA LEU A 255 -0.92 12.96 2.90
C LEU A 255 -0.05 13.91 3.72
N LYS A 256 1.26 13.65 3.73
CA LYS A 256 2.27 14.53 4.32
C LYS A 256 3.18 15.12 3.25
N LEU A 257 3.29 16.44 3.27
CA LEU A 257 4.03 17.28 2.32
C LEU A 257 4.92 18.29 3.05
N ASP A 258 5.08 18.15 4.36
CA ASP A 258 5.80 19.10 5.22
C ASP A 258 7.24 19.31 4.75
N ASP A 259 7.83 20.48 5.03
CA ASP A 259 9.23 20.77 4.71
C ASP A 259 9.58 20.51 3.23
N ASN A 260 8.81 21.12 2.34
CA ASN A 260 9.06 21.13 0.90
C ASN A 260 9.13 22.59 0.40
N ALA A 261 9.13 22.80 -0.91
CA ALA A 261 9.13 24.12 -1.52
C ALA A 261 7.86 24.35 -2.34
N LEU A 262 6.73 23.75 -1.94
CA LEU A 262 5.51 23.79 -2.73
C LEU A 262 4.99 25.21 -2.87
N LEU A 263 4.86 25.68 -4.10
CA LEU A 263 4.33 27.02 -4.43
C LEU A 263 2.80 27.05 -4.40
N CYS A 264 2.17 25.92 -4.76
CA CYS A 264 0.73 25.76 -4.77
C CYS A 264 0.35 24.29 -4.58
N LEU A 265 -0.86 24.06 -4.06
CA LEU A 265 -1.51 22.76 -4.09
C LEU A 265 -2.25 22.56 -5.43
N PRO A 266 -2.41 21.31 -5.90
CA PRO A 266 -3.08 21.05 -7.17
C PRO A 266 -4.54 21.53 -7.13
N PHE A 267 -4.98 22.21 -8.20
CA PHE A 267 -6.27 22.89 -8.26
C PHE A 267 -7.50 22.02 -7.99
N HIS A 268 -7.40 20.70 -8.20
CA HIS A 268 -8.46 19.72 -7.96
C HIS A 268 -8.28 18.91 -6.67
N ILE A 269 -7.57 19.44 -5.67
CA ILE A 269 -7.33 18.73 -4.41
C ILE A 269 -8.63 18.22 -3.75
N GLY A 270 -9.74 18.94 -3.93
CA GLY A 270 -11.08 18.52 -3.49
C GLY A 270 -11.60 17.20 -4.08
N ARG A 271 -10.96 16.62 -5.11
CA ARG A 271 -11.29 15.26 -5.61
C ARG A 271 -10.81 14.15 -4.68
N LEU A 272 -9.91 14.43 -3.74
CA LEU A 272 -9.43 13.48 -2.73
C LEU A 272 -10.47 13.33 -1.60
N SER A 273 -11.63 12.77 -1.94
CA SER A 273 -12.79 12.71 -1.03
C SER A 273 -12.60 11.81 0.21
N LYS A 274 -11.60 10.93 0.19
CA LYS A 274 -11.24 10.05 1.32
C LYS A 274 -10.14 10.64 2.21
N LEU A 275 -9.56 11.78 1.84
CA LEU A 275 -8.48 12.40 2.59
C LEU A 275 -9.00 12.86 3.95
N ARG A 276 -8.33 12.45 5.02
CA ARG A 276 -8.64 12.83 6.40
C ARG A 276 -7.52 13.60 7.07
N PHE A 277 -6.28 13.32 6.69
CA PHE A 277 -5.09 13.96 7.26
C PHE A 277 -4.29 14.62 6.14
N LEU A 278 -4.15 15.94 6.22
CA LEU A 278 -3.32 16.72 5.31
C LEU A 278 -2.34 17.56 6.11
N SER A 279 -1.05 17.36 5.86
CA SER A 279 0.03 18.16 6.43
C SER A 279 0.85 18.74 5.30
N ALA A 280 0.97 20.06 5.22
CA ALA A 280 1.79 20.78 4.26
C ALA A 280 2.49 21.97 4.92
N ALA A 281 2.93 21.78 6.16
CA ALA A 281 3.65 22.80 6.91
C ALA A 281 5.00 23.12 6.26
N HIS A 282 5.54 24.31 6.53
CA HIS A 282 6.85 24.76 6.04
C HIS A 282 7.02 24.58 4.53
N ASN A 283 6.09 25.14 3.77
CA ASN A 283 6.11 25.23 2.32
C ASN A 283 6.09 26.70 1.88
N GLN A 284 5.87 26.95 0.58
CA GLN A 284 5.82 28.29 -0.01
C GLN A 284 4.42 28.60 -0.55
N LEU A 285 3.38 28.07 0.11
CA LEU A 285 2.00 28.28 -0.29
C LEU A 285 1.58 29.72 0.01
N THR A 286 1.19 30.45 -1.03
CA THR A 286 0.67 31.83 -0.90
C THR A 286 -0.86 31.87 -0.91
N VAL A 287 -1.49 30.89 -1.55
CA VAL A 287 -2.95 30.76 -1.69
C VAL A 287 -3.34 29.28 -1.85
N LEU A 288 -4.50 28.92 -1.32
CA LEU A 288 -5.09 27.60 -1.48
C LEU A 288 -6.01 27.56 -2.72
N PRO A 289 -6.10 26.44 -3.44
CA PRO A 289 -6.96 26.34 -4.62
C PRO A 289 -8.45 26.36 -4.24
N GLY A 290 -9.32 26.86 -5.13
CA GLY A 290 -10.76 26.98 -4.85
C GLY A 290 -11.47 25.68 -4.45
N ASP A 291 -11.06 24.53 -5.02
CA ASP A 291 -11.61 23.22 -4.65
C ASP A 291 -11.21 22.74 -3.24
N PHE A 292 -10.29 23.44 -2.56
CA PHE A 292 -9.92 23.13 -1.18
C PHE A 292 -11.14 23.14 -0.24
N ARG A 293 -12.12 24.02 -0.52
CA ARG A 293 -13.42 24.10 0.17
C ARG A 293 -14.24 22.81 0.16
N LYS A 294 -13.95 21.88 -0.74
CA LYS A 294 -14.68 20.61 -0.90
C LYS A 294 -14.10 19.48 -0.05
N LEU A 295 -12.98 19.70 0.63
CA LEU A 295 -12.35 18.70 1.49
C LEU A 295 -13.11 18.55 2.82
N SER A 296 -12.98 17.37 3.43
CA SER A 296 -13.52 17.06 4.75
C SER A 296 -12.47 16.28 5.54
N LEU A 297 -11.63 17.03 6.24
CA LEU A 297 -10.46 16.58 6.97
C LEU A 297 -10.78 16.41 8.47
N GLU A 298 -10.04 15.52 9.11
CA GLU A 298 -9.98 15.41 10.56
C GLU A 298 -8.88 16.32 11.12
N ASN A 299 -7.72 16.34 10.46
CA ASN A 299 -6.59 17.18 10.83
C ASN A 299 -5.98 17.87 9.61
N LEU A 300 -5.70 19.15 9.78
CA LEU A 300 -5.04 20.00 8.80
C LEU A 300 -3.89 20.76 9.45
N ASP A 301 -2.71 20.68 8.85
CA ASP A 301 -1.56 21.49 9.20
C ASP A 301 -1.03 22.24 7.97
N LEU A 302 -1.01 23.56 8.05
CA LEU A 302 -0.51 24.48 7.03
C LEU A 302 0.48 25.50 7.62
N PHE A 303 0.98 25.26 8.83
CA PHE A 303 1.85 26.20 9.54
C PHE A 303 3.10 26.55 8.75
N GLY A 304 3.60 27.78 8.89
CA GLY A 304 4.86 28.19 8.27
C GLY A 304 4.80 28.32 6.75
N ASN A 305 3.62 28.61 6.18
CA ASN A 305 3.44 29.01 4.79
C ASN A 305 3.24 30.52 4.67
N PRO A 306 3.82 31.18 3.66
CA PRO A 306 3.72 32.63 3.46
C PRO A 306 2.38 33.03 2.83
N PHE A 307 1.27 32.77 3.51
CA PHE A 307 -0.06 33.16 3.04
C PHE A 307 -0.19 34.67 2.96
N ILE A 308 -0.66 35.16 1.81
CA ILE A 308 -0.87 36.59 1.57
C ILE A 308 -2.28 36.95 2.04
N GLN A 309 -2.42 38.02 2.83
CA GLN A 309 -3.75 38.50 3.20
C GLN A 309 -4.55 38.86 1.92
N PRO A 310 -5.74 38.27 1.74
CA PRO A 310 -6.50 38.46 0.52
C PRO A 310 -7.06 39.87 0.43
N ASN A 311 -6.79 40.57 -0.68
CA ASN A 311 -7.45 41.82 -1.02
C ASN A 311 -8.48 41.54 -2.14
N PRO A 312 -9.80 41.67 -1.88
CA PRO A 312 -10.83 41.43 -2.90
C PRO A 312 -10.72 42.33 -4.13
N LEU A 313 -10.09 43.49 -3.99
CA LEU A 313 -9.84 44.43 -5.10
C LEU A 313 -8.65 44.00 -5.96
N ASP A 314 -7.73 43.19 -5.43
CA ASP A 314 -6.64 42.58 -6.19
C ASP A 314 -7.19 41.36 -6.95
N HIS A 315 -7.61 41.61 -8.19
CA HIS A 315 -8.22 40.62 -9.06
C HIS A 315 -7.53 40.58 -10.42
N LYS A 316 -7.38 39.37 -10.94
CA LYS A 316 -6.89 39.13 -12.30
C LYS A 316 -8.08 38.88 -13.22
N MET A 317 -8.38 39.84 -14.10
CA MET A 317 -9.43 39.71 -15.11
C MET A 317 -8.86 39.18 -16.43
N GLN A 318 -9.35 38.02 -16.88
CA GLN A 318 -9.02 37.41 -18.17
C GLN A 318 -10.28 37.17 -19.01
N LEU A 319 -11.26 38.08 -18.94
CA LEU A 319 -12.49 37.98 -19.73
C LEU A 319 -12.33 38.70 -21.07
N THR A 320 -12.90 38.12 -22.13
CA THR A 320 -13.08 38.77 -23.44
C THR A 320 -14.53 38.69 -23.84
N PHE A 321 -15.00 39.66 -24.63
CA PHE A 321 -16.35 39.66 -25.17
C PHE A 321 -16.34 39.89 -26.69
N PRO A 322 -16.92 38.98 -27.50
CA PRO A 322 -17.52 37.70 -27.11
C PRO A 322 -16.47 36.68 -26.63
N LEU A 323 -16.91 35.66 -25.88
CA LEU A 323 -16.06 34.53 -25.52
C LEU A 323 -15.75 33.68 -26.77
N PRO A 324 -14.55 33.09 -26.89
CA PRO A 324 -14.25 32.21 -28.01
C PRO A 324 -15.18 31.00 -28.05
N LEU A 325 -15.47 30.52 -29.26
CA LEU A 325 -16.32 29.34 -29.48
C LEU A 325 -15.84 28.11 -28.70
N GLN A 326 -14.51 27.94 -28.55
CA GLN A 326 -13.92 26.86 -27.77
C GLN A 326 -14.29 26.93 -26.28
N GLU A 327 -14.19 28.11 -25.66
CA GLU A 327 -14.59 28.31 -24.26
C GLU A 327 -16.10 28.06 -24.11
N LEU A 328 -16.91 28.58 -25.02
CA LEU A 328 -18.36 28.37 -25.01
C LEU A 328 -18.72 26.89 -25.14
N ALA A 329 -18.08 26.15 -26.05
CA ALA A 329 -18.29 24.72 -26.24
C ALA A 329 -17.91 23.93 -24.98
N SER A 330 -16.74 24.18 -24.40
CA SER A 330 -16.32 23.49 -23.17
C SER A 330 -17.22 23.83 -21.97
N ARG A 331 -17.60 25.11 -21.81
CA ARG A 331 -18.56 25.53 -20.79
C ARG A 331 -19.92 24.89 -20.99
N ALA A 332 -20.40 24.78 -22.22
CA ALA A 332 -21.67 24.11 -22.54
C ALA A 332 -21.65 22.64 -22.17
N VAL A 333 -20.60 21.89 -22.57
CA VAL A 333 -20.43 20.47 -22.21
C VAL A 333 -20.48 20.29 -20.70
N ALA A 334 -19.76 21.11 -19.95
CA ALA A 334 -19.65 20.98 -18.51
C ALA A 334 -20.93 21.40 -17.77
N ASN A 335 -21.50 22.56 -18.13
CA ASN A 335 -22.68 23.12 -17.48
C ASN A 335 -23.95 22.30 -17.76
N LEU A 336 -24.08 21.76 -18.98
CA LEU A 336 -25.20 20.88 -19.36
C LEU A 336 -24.97 19.42 -18.93
N ARG A 337 -23.85 19.11 -18.24
CA ARG A 337 -23.47 17.77 -17.78
C ARG A 337 -23.49 16.73 -18.91
N ILE A 338 -23.11 17.13 -20.11
CA ILE A 338 -23.07 16.24 -21.27
C ILE A 338 -22.00 15.18 -21.02
N PRO A 339 -22.31 13.87 -21.13
CA PRO A 339 -21.30 12.83 -21.04
C PRO A 339 -20.20 13.07 -22.08
N TYR A 340 -18.95 13.11 -21.63
CA TYR A 340 -17.82 13.38 -22.51
C TYR A 340 -16.71 12.36 -22.34
N GLY A 341 -16.01 12.13 -23.44
CA GLY A 341 -14.85 11.26 -23.52
C GLY A 341 -14.10 11.56 -24.82
N PRO A 342 -12.86 11.08 -24.95
CA PRO A 342 -12.05 11.32 -26.15
C PRO A 342 -12.69 10.77 -27.44
N HIS A 343 -13.71 9.91 -27.31
CA HIS A 343 -14.50 9.36 -28.42
C HIS A 343 -15.79 10.15 -28.72
N LEU A 344 -16.23 11.03 -27.82
CA LEU A 344 -17.51 11.75 -27.91
C LEU A 344 -17.34 13.21 -28.28
N ILE A 345 -16.26 13.84 -27.79
CA ILE A 345 -15.95 15.24 -28.08
C ILE A 345 -14.48 15.36 -28.49
N PRO A 346 -14.12 16.39 -29.28
CA PRO A 346 -12.74 16.66 -29.62
C PRO A 346 -11.78 16.63 -28.43
N ALA A 347 -10.59 16.04 -28.63
CA ALA A 347 -9.60 15.82 -27.57
C ALA A 347 -9.14 17.11 -26.87
N HIS A 348 -9.18 18.26 -27.57
CA HIS A 348 -8.86 19.55 -26.95
C HIS A 348 -9.91 19.96 -25.90
N LEU A 349 -11.21 19.78 -26.17
CA LEU A 349 -12.27 20.04 -25.18
C LEU A 349 -12.13 19.09 -23.98
N CYS A 350 -11.77 17.82 -24.20
CA CYS A 350 -11.47 16.90 -23.10
C CYS A 350 -10.32 17.39 -22.20
N ARG A 351 -9.31 18.08 -22.76
CA ARG A 351 -8.21 18.67 -21.98
C ARG A 351 -8.67 19.91 -21.23
N ASP A 352 -9.46 20.76 -21.87
CA ASP A 352 -10.03 21.97 -21.27
C ASP A 352 -10.91 21.63 -20.06
N LEU A 353 -11.74 20.59 -20.19
CA LEU A 353 -12.60 20.09 -19.10
C LEU A 353 -11.81 19.52 -17.92
N LYS A 354 -10.58 19.05 -18.14
CA LYS A 354 -9.73 18.58 -17.04
C LYS A 354 -9.23 19.71 -16.16
N ILE A 355 -9.10 20.94 -16.69
CA ILE A 355 -8.60 22.14 -15.97
C ILE A 355 -9.71 23.14 -15.63
N ALA A 356 -10.96 22.69 -15.74
CA ALA A 356 -12.13 23.52 -15.56
C ALA A 356 -12.30 23.93 -14.08
N LYS A 357 -12.69 25.18 -13.89
CA LYS A 357 -12.86 25.83 -12.59
C LYS A 357 -14.33 26.12 -12.37
N THR A 358 -14.79 26.05 -11.13
CA THR A 358 -16.18 26.33 -10.76
C THR A 358 -16.29 27.76 -10.26
N CYS A 359 -17.22 28.51 -10.84
CA CYS A 359 -17.66 29.82 -10.35
C CYS A 359 -18.72 29.66 -9.27
N ASP A 360 -18.89 30.66 -8.41
CA ASP A 360 -19.88 30.64 -7.32
C ASP A 360 -21.32 30.39 -7.77
N CYS A 361 -21.70 30.91 -8.94
CA CYS A 361 -23.00 30.63 -9.56
C CYS A 361 -23.16 29.17 -10.04
N GLY A 362 -22.19 28.30 -9.80
CA GLY A 362 -22.14 26.90 -10.21
C GLY A 362 -21.70 26.68 -11.66
N ARG A 363 -21.58 27.74 -12.47
CA ARG A 363 -21.10 27.63 -13.85
C ARG A 363 -19.61 27.38 -13.90
N ILE A 364 -19.18 26.66 -14.91
CA ILE A 364 -17.77 26.35 -15.15
C ILE A 364 -17.13 27.44 -16.03
N CYS A 365 -15.86 27.70 -15.79
CA CYS A 365 -14.97 28.57 -16.58
C CYS A 365 -13.60 27.90 -16.72
N ILE A 366 -12.87 28.16 -17.79
CA ILE A 366 -11.65 27.41 -18.12
C ILE A 366 -10.47 28.37 -18.26
N SER A 367 -10.45 29.13 -19.36
CA SER A 367 -9.38 30.08 -19.67
C SER A 367 -9.83 31.53 -19.48
N PHE A 368 -11.14 31.79 -19.58
CA PHE A 368 -11.70 33.14 -19.47
C PHE A 368 -12.50 33.28 -18.17
N TYR A 369 -11.90 33.91 -17.18
CA TYR A 369 -12.46 34.11 -15.85
C TYR A 369 -11.86 35.34 -15.16
N ILE A 370 -12.50 35.78 -14.08
CA ILE A 370 -11.90 36.69 -13.09
C ILE A 370 -11.44 35.83 -11.93
N LYS A 371 -10.23 36.05 -11.42
CA LYS A 371 -9.70 35.37 -10.23
C LYS A 371 -9.39 36.39 -9.15
N THR A 372 -9.78 36.09 -7.92
CA THR A 372 -9.38 36.81 -6.70
C THR A 372 -9.09 35.80 -5.59
N ALA A 373 -8.50 36.26 -4.48
CA ALA A 373 -8.33 35.46 -3.27
C ALA A 373 -9.30 35.97 -2.20
N VAL A 374 -9.86 35.04 -1.41
CA VAL A 374 -10.80 35.36 -0.33
C VAL A 374 -10.38 34.62 0.93
N SER A 375 -10.52 35.28 2.08
CA SER A 375 -10.22 34.64 3.36
C SER A 375 -11.24 33.55 3.66
N MET A 376 -10.76 32.39 4.10
CA MET A 376 -11.57 31.26 4.50
C MET A 376 -11.09 30.72 5.84
N ASN A 377 -12.03 30.50 6.76
CA ASN A 377 -11.75 29.78 7.99
C ASN A 377 -11.56 28.28 7.72
N LEU A 378 -10.41 27.76 8.11
CA LEU A 378 -10.02 26.37 7.85
C LEU A 378 -10.85 25.34 8.62
N HIS A 379 -11.54 25.73 9.71
CA HIS A 379 -12.46 24.82 10.39
C HIS A 379 -13.69 24.45 9.55
N GLN A 380 -13.95 25.17 8.45
CA GLN A 380 -14.99 24.78 7.49
C GLN A 380 -14.66 23.47 6.77
N VAL A 381 -13.38 23.08 6.69
CA VAL A 381 -12.93 21.87 6.00
C VAL A 381 -12.23 20.87 6.92
N SER A 382 -11.86 21.24 8.14
CA SER A 382 -11.15 20.36 9.08
C SER A 382 -11.66 20.48 10.51
N HIS A 383 -11.75 19.37 11.23
CA HIS A 383 -12.07 19.38 12.66
C HIS A 383 -10.94 20.00 13.48
N THR A 384 -9.71 19.54 13.26
CA THR A 384 -8.49 20.03 13.92
C THR A 384 -7.67 20.82 12.91
N VAL A 385 -7.29 22.04 13.29
CA VAL A 385 -6.44 22.92 12.47
C VAL A 385 -5.26 23.35 13.34
N VAL A 386 -4.04 23.09 12.86
CA VAL A 386 -2.84 23.70 13.43
C VAL A 386 -2.80 25.17 13.00
N LEU A 387 -2.45 26.06 13.92
CA LEU A 387 -2.39 27.51 13.68
C LEU A 387 -1.56 27.80 12.43
N VAL A 388 -2.08 28.67 11.56
CA VAL A 388 -1.49 28.95 10.25
C VAL A 388 -0.30 29.91 10.38
N ASP A 389 -0.36 30.81 11.34
CA ASP A 389 0.66 31.80 11.66
C ASP A 389 0.96 31.84 13.18
N ASP A 390 2.05 32.52 13.53
CA ASP A 390 2.48 32.70 14.93
C ASP A 390 1.49 33.56 15.75
N MET A 391 0.49 34.16 15.09
CA MET A 391 -0.55 35.01 15.68
C MET A 391 -1.81 34.22 16.02
N GLY A 392 -1.84 32.90 15.74
CA GLY A 392 -2.94 32.02 16.08
C GLY A 392 -4.12 32.08 15.11
N GLY A 393 -3.92 32.59 13.89
CA GLY A 393 -4.91 32.59 12.84
C GLY A 393 -5.24 31.17 12.35
N THR A 394 -6.53 30.92 12.12
CA THR A 394 -7.03 29.70 11.45
C THR A 394 -7.63 30.00 10.08
N ASP A 395 -7.42 31.22 9.59
CA ASP A 395 -7.88 31.67 8.28
C ASP A 395 -6.74 31.55 7.25
N ALA A 396 -7.10 31.17 6.03
CA ALA A 396 -6.17 31.12 4.91
C ALA A 396 -6.82 31.68 3.63
N PRO A 397 -6.04 32.32 2.73
CA PRO A 397 -6.52 32.79 1.45
C PRO A 397 -6.81 31.61 0.51
N VAL A 398 -8.00 31.62 -0.08
CA VAL A 398 -8.45 30.62 -1.06
C VAL A 398 -8.79 31.31 -2.37
N GLU A 399 -8.33 30.74 -3.48
CA GLU A 399 -8.64 31.22 -4.82
C GLU A 399 -10.13 31.06 -5.13
N GLN A 400 -10.72 32.11 -5.70
CA GLN A 400 -12.09 32.14 -6.16
C GLN A 400 -12.13 32.61 -7.61
N HIS A 401 -13.00 31.98 -8.39
CA HIS A 401 -13.08 32.18 -9.83
C HIS A 401 -14.49 32.65 -10.21
N PHE A 402 -14.59 33.62 -11.11
CA PHE A 402 -15.87 34.14 -11.59
C PHE A 402 -15.98 34.02 -13.10
N CYS A 403 -17.14 33.57 -13.56
CA CYS A 403 -17.37 33.25 -14.96
C CYS A 403 -17.88 34.44 -15.80
N SER A 404 -18.17 35.58 -15.16
CA SER A 404 -18.64 36.83 -15.76
C SER A 404 -18.37 38.02 -14.82
N LEU A 405 -18.43 39.23 -15.38
CA LEU A 405 -18.39 40.47 -14.60
C LEU A 405 -19.55 40.55 -13.60
N SER A 406 -20.77 40.14 -13.98
CA SER A 406 -21.93 40.15 -13.09
C SER A 406 -21.71 39.34 -11.82
N CYS A 407 -21.16 38.12 -11.94
CA CYS A 407 -20.85 37.29 -10.77
C CYS A 407 -19.77 37.92 -9.88
N PHE A 408 -18.80 38.61 -10.47
CA PHE A 408 -17.76 39.30 -9.71
C PHE A 408 -18.30 40.55 -9.00
N SER A 409 -19.15 41.34 -9.65
CA SER A 409 -19.82 42.50 -9.05
C SER A 409 -20.71 42.08 -7.88
N GLU A 410 -21.54 41.05 -8.04
CA GLU A 410 -22.35 40.50 -6.95
C GLU A 410 -21.48 40.04 -5.76
N PHE A 411 -20.34 39.43 -6.04
CA PHE A 411 -19.38 39.03 -5.01
C PHE A 411 -18.78 40.24 -4.28
N LEU A 412 -18.37 41.28 -5.00
CA LEU A 412 -17.80 42.50 -4.42
C LEU A 412 -18.84 43.22 -3.54
N ASP A 413 -20.07 43.36 -4.01
CA ASP A 413 -21.15 44.00 -3.25
C ASP A 413 -21.39 43.26 -1.93
N ASN A 414 -21.44 41.92 -1.96
CA ASN A 414 -21.58 41.10 -0.76
C ASN A 414 -20.37 41.20 0.17
N SER A 415 -19.16 41.30 -0.38
CA SER A 415 -17.93 41.41 0.41
C SER A 415 -17.82 42.76 1.12
N LEU A 416 -18.20 43.85 0.43
CA LEU A 416 -18.24 45.20 1.00
C LEU A 416 -19.32 45.33 2.08
N GLN A 417 -20.48 44.70 1.90
CA GLN A 417 -21.53 44.64 2.92
C GLN A 417 -21.11 43.84 4.17
N ARG A 418 -20.23 42.85 4.03
CA ARG A 418 -19.67 42.09 5.15
C ARG A 418 -18.55 42.83 5.89
N GLY A 419 -17.77 43.65 5.19
CA GLY A 419 -16.71 44.47 5.81
C GLY A 419 -17.21 45.75 6.48
N THR A 420 -18.49 46.09 6.35
CA THR A 420 -19.16 47.24 6.99
C THR A 420 -20.02 46.87 8.20
N ARG A 421 -20.04 45.57 8.58
CA ARG A 421 -20.61 45.06 9.84
C ARG A 421 -19.49 44.53 10.72
#